data_AF-A0A3S1ZER5-F1
#
_entry.id   AF-A0A3S1ZER5-F1
#
_cell.length_a   1.000
_cell.length_b   1.000
_cell.length_c   1.000
_cell.angle_alpha   90.00
_cell.angle_beta   90.00
_cell.angle_gamma   90.00
#
_symmetry.space_group_name_H-M   'P 1'
#
loop_
_entity.id
_entity.type
_entity.pdbx_description
1 polymer ?
#
loop_
_entity_poly.entity_id
_entity_poly.type
_entity_poly.pdbx_seq_one_letter_code
_entity_poly.pdbx_strand_id
1 'polypeptide(L)'
;FITEFGPFFAAGVLVHHLHAHGRSLPAMLLLAAAFLISCGTLSVTQHWMLGHYGIAVSSANLVIANVVMHAALIGAVLLRGRIRASGLTLALGGLTYPLYLLHQDIGYLVINAATPLIGKWFAAFGCGALMLFVSWAIWRACERPAQRLLRIWLGRAVDAGLARFRRVSAGAQPAE
;
A
#
# COMPACT_ATOMS: atom_id res chain seq x y z
N PHE A 1 -6.84 3.06 15.81
CA PHE A 1 -6.93 2.37 14.50
C PHE A 1 -6.66 3.26 13.28
N ILE A 2 -7.49 4.25 12.89
CA ILE A 2 -7.19 5.03 11.64
C ILE A 2 -6.10 6.10 11.86
N THR A 3 -6.07 6.76 13.02
CA THR A 3 -5.19 7.91 13.27
C THR A 3 -3.71 7.53 13.45
N GLU A 4 -3.43 6.34 13.99
CA GLU A 4 -2.05 5.86 14.26
C GLU A 4 -1.23 5.67 12.99
N PHE A 5 -1.89 5.41 11.86
CA PHE A 5 -1.23 5.26 10.55
C PHE A 5 -1.35 6.50 9.66
N GLY A 6 -2.08 7.52 10.11
CA GLY A 6 -2.30 8.77 9.39
C GLY A 6 -1.01 9.46 8.90
N PRO A 7 0.07 9.52 9.69
CA PRO A 7 1.31 10.15 9.25
C PRO A 7 1.96 9.47 8.04
N PHE A 8 1.90 8.13 7.96
CA PHE A 8 2.42 7.38 6.82
C PHE A 8 1.60 7.62 5.54
N PHE A 9 0.27 7.70 5.69
CA PHE A 9 -0.61 8.04 4.58
C PHE A 9 -0.35 9.46 4.08
N ALA A 10 -0.24 10.43 4.99
CA ALA A 10 0.08 11.82 4.66
C ALA A 10 1.44 11.92 3.94
N ALA A 11 2.45 11.20 4.41
CA ALA A 11 3.75 11.14 3.75
C ALA A 11 3.63 10.65 2.30
N GLY A 12 2.85 9.59 2.05
CA GLY A 12 2.57 9.09 0.69
C GLY A 12 1.95 10.15 -0.22
N VAL A 13 0.91 10.84 0.25
CA VAL A 13 0.23 11.91 -0.50
C VAL A 13 1.18 13.08 -0.79
N LEU A 14 1.97 13.50 0.20
CA LEU A 14 2.90 14.63 0.09
C LEU A 14 4.07 14.33 -0.85
N VAL A 15 4.64 13.13 -0.79
CA VAL A 15 5.68 12.68 -1.73
C VAL A 15 5.14 12.67 -3.16
N HIS A 16 3.91 12.18 -3.36
CA HIS A 16 3.26 12.23 -4.67
C HIS A 16 2.99 13.68 -5.13
N HIS A 17 2.51 14.55 -4.24
CA HIS A 17 2.25 15.95 -4.56
C HIS A 17 3.51 16.71 -4.97
N LEU A 18 4.59 16.58 -4.18
CA LEU A 18 5.91 17.16 -4.47
C LEU A 18 6.47 16.65 -5.80
N HIS A 19 6.21 15.38 -6.10
CA HIS A 19 6.59 14.79 -7.37
C HIS A 19 5.77 15.39 -8.54
N ALA A 20 4.45 15.49 -8.41
CA ALA A 20 3.56 15.91 -9.50
C ALA A 20 3.56 17.43 -9.76
N HIS A 21 3.77 18.25 -8.73
CA HIS A 21 3.67 19.71 -8.79
C HIS A 21 4.99 20.44 -8.51
N GLY A 22 6.08 19.70 -8.26
CA GLY A 22 7.38 20.26 -7.92
C GLY A 22 7.53 20.59 -6.43
N ARG A 23 8.67 21.19 -6.08
CA ARG A 23 9.00 21.53 -4.69
C ARG A 23 8.11 22.66 -4.17
N SER A 24 7.50 22.45 -3.01
CA SER A 24 6.82 23.51 -2.25
C SER A 24 7.26 23.46 -0.79
N LEU A 25 7.61 24.62 -0.23
CA LEU A 25 8.01 24.71 1.18
C LEU A 25 6.91 24.19 2.13
N PRO A 26 5.62 24.51 1.93
CA PRO A 26 4.56 23.93 2.75
C PRO A 26 4.50 22.40 2.70
N ALA A 27 4.61 21.78 1.52
CA ALA A 27 4.57 20.32 1.43
C ALA A 27 5.82 19.66 2.02
N MET A 28 6.99 20.29 1.94
CA MET A 28 8.20 19.82 2.61
C MET A 28 8.08 19.89 4.14
N LEU A 29 7.52 20.97 4.68
CA LEU A 29 7.26 21.12 6.11
C LEU A 29 6.23 20.10 6.60
N LEU A 30 5.15 19.89 5.85
CA LEU A 30 4.14 18.87 6.15
C LEU A 30 4.73 17.46 6.07
N LEU A 31 5.65 17.19 5.13
CA LEU A 31 6.32 15.90 5.02
C LEU A 31 7.24 15.65 6.22
N ALA A 32 7.99 16.68 6.64
CA ALA A 32 8.80 16.62 7.85
C ALA A 32 7.94 16.41 9.10
N ALA A 33 6.80 17.11 9.20
CA ALA A 33 5.85 16.91 10.30
C ALA A 33 5.26 15.49 10.29
N ALA A 34 4.86 14.96 9.13
CA ALA A 34 4.38 13.59 8.99
C ALA A 34 5.44 12.57 9.44
N PHE A 35 6.70 12.78 9.05
CA PHE A 35 7.81 11.96 9.51
C PHE A 35 7.99 12.03 11.04
N LEU A 36 8.02 13.23 11.62
CA LEU A 36 8.20 13.39 13.08
C LEU A 36 7.04 12.76 13.87
N ILE A 37 5.80 12.93 13.41
CA ILE A 37 4.63 12.32 14.04
C ILE A 37 4.71 10.79 13.93
N SER A 38 5.17 10.25 12.78
CA SER A 38 5.37 8.81 12.61
C SER A 38 6.41 8.24 13.58
N CYS A 39 7.43 9.01 13.97
CA CYS A 39 8.37 8.58 15.00
C CYS A 39 7.70 8.43 16.37
N GLY A 40 6.71 9.27 16.67
CA GLY A 40 5.92 9.17 17.91
C GLY A 40 5.09 7.88 17.99
N THR A 41 4.59 7.37 16.87
CA THR A 41 3.77 6.15 16.82
C THR A 41 4.58 4.87 17.02
N LEU A 42 5.91 4.93 16.88
CA LEU A 42 6.80 3.80 17.15
C LEU A 42 6.75 3.35 18.61
N SER A 43 6.57 4.30 19.55
CA SER A 43 6.46 3.99 20.98
C SER A 43 5.23 3.13 21.28
N VAL A 44 4.11 3.41 20.60
CA VAL A 44 2.87 2.64 20.72
C VAL A 44 3.07 1.22 20.22
N THR A 45 3.73 1.07 19.06
CA THR A 45 4.06 -0.25 18.49
C THR A 45 4.94 -1.06 19.44
N GLN A 46 5.95 -0.43 20.04
CA GLN A 46 6.85 -1.09 21.00
C GLN A 46 6.10 -1.58 22.25
N HIS A 47 5.21 -0.77 22.82
CA HIS A 47 4.41 -1.17 23.97
C HIS A 47 3.45 -2.31 23.62
N TRP A 48 2.84 -2.27 22.44
CA TRP A 48 2.00 -3.37 21.96
C TRP A 48 2.78 -4.68 21.81
N MET A 49 3.99 -4.63 21.25
CA MET A 49 4.86 -5.81 21.15
C MET A 49 5.22 -6.39 22.52
N LEU A 50 5.59 -5.54 23.49
CA LEU A 50 5.87 -5.99 24.86
C LEU A 50 4.64 -6.64 25.49
N GLY A 51 3.46 -6.02 25.34
CA GLY A 51 2.22 -6.54 25.91
C GLY A 51 1.75 -7.86 25.30
N HIS A 52 2.00 -8.07 24.00
CA HIS A 52 1.49 -9.25 23.28
C HIS A 52 2.49 -10.39 23.17
N TYR A 53 3.79 -10.09 23.08
CA TYR A 53 4.85 -11.07 22.86
C TYR A 53 5.89 -11.13 23.99
N GLY A 54 5.84 -10.23 24.97
CA GLY A 54 6.83 -10.15 26.05
C GLY A 54 8.21 -9.65 25.63
N ILE A 55 8.40 -9.36 24.33
CA ILE A 55 9.64 -8.88 23.73
C ILE A 55 9.33 -7.75 22.75
N ALA A 56 10.25 -6.79 22.63
CA ALA A 56 10.12 -5.73 21.64
C ALA A 56 11.45 -5.36 21.01
N VAL A 57 11.36 -4.87 19.76
CA VAL A 57 12.49 -4.28 19.04
C VAL A 57 12.89 -2.98 19.74
N SER A 58 14.19 -2.67 19.79
CA SER A 58 14.67 -1.44 20.41
C SER A 58 14.16 -0.18 19.68
N SER A 59 13.94 0.90 20.44
CA SER A 59 13.49 2.18 19.88
C SER A 59 14.40 2.68 18.75
N ALA A 60 15.72 2.50 18.90
CA ALA A 60 16.69 2.89 17.88
C ALA A 60 16.47 2.11 16.57
N ASN A 61 16.25 0.79 16.64
CA ASN A 61 16.00 -0.03 15.46
C ASN A 61 14.65 0.30 14.81
N LEU A 62 13.63 0.63 15.60
CA LEU A 62 12.34 1.10 15.08
C LEU A 62 12.48 2.43 14.34
N VAL A 63 13.26 3.38 14.88
CA VAL A 63 13.53 4.66 14.20
C VAL A 63 14.31 4.45 12.91
N ILE A 64 15.33 3.58 12.92
CA ILE A 64 16.10 3.23 11.71
C ILE A 64 15.17 2.62 10.67
N ALA A 65 14.33 1.66 11.05
CA ALA A 65 13.36 1.05 10.15
C ALA A 65 12.40 2.10 9.56
N ASN A 66 11.92 3.04 10.39
CA ASN A 66 11.04 4.11 9.93
C ASN A 66 11.71 5.05 8.91
N VAL A 67 12.96 5.42 9.15
CA VAL A 67 13.77 6.23 8.22
C VAL A 67 13.96 5.48 6.90
N VAL A 68 14.33 4.20 6.96
CA VAL A 68 14.52 3.35 5.78
C VAL A 68 13.22 3.24 4.98
N MET A 69 12.07 3.09 5.63
CA MET A 69 10.76 3.01 4.95
C MET A 69 10.41 4.32 4.23
N HIS A 70 10.62 5.47 4.86
CA HIS A 70 10.39 6.78 4.21
C HIS A 70 11.38 7.02 3.06
N ALA A 71 12.65 6.67 3.25
CA ALA A 71 13.67 6.77 2.22
C ALA A 71 13.36 5.85 1.03
N ALA A 72 12.88 4.62 1.29
CA ALA A 72 12.45 3.68 0.27
C ALA A 72 11.24 4.20 -0.52
N LEU A 73 10.25 4.79 0.15
CA LEU A 73 9.10 5.44 -0.51
C LEU A 73 9.56 6.58 -1.44
N ILE A 74 10.38 7.50 -0.92
CA ILE A 74 10.90 8.63 -1.71
C ILE A 74 11.74 8.10 -2.87
N GLY A 75 12.64 7.15 -2.61
CA GLY A 75 13.47 6.49 -3.61
C GLY A 75 12.64 5.83 -4.71
N ALA A 76 11.56 5.11 -4.35
CA ALA A 76 10.66 4.47 -5.31
C ALA A 76 10.00 5.51 -6.24
N VAL A 77 9.56 6.65 -5.70
CA VAL A 77 8.96 7.73 -6.50
C VAL A 77 9.99 8.42 -7.40
N LEU A 78 11.21 8.65 -6.91
CA LEU A 78 12.30 9.23 -7.70
C LEU A 78 12.76 8.29 -8.82
N LEU A 79 12.83 6.98 -8.54
CA LEU A 79 13.30 5.96 -9.48
C LEU A 79 12.20 5.41 -10.40
N ARG A 80 10.93 5.81 -10.24
CA ARG A 80 9.82 5.28 -11.02
C ARG A 80 10.05 5.33 -12.54
N GLY A 81 10.71 6.38 -13.05
CA GLY A 81 11.00 6.55 -14.47
C GLY A 81 12.04 5.56 -15.03
N ARG A 82 12.78 4.89 -14.14
CA ARG A 82 13.73 3.81 -14.48
C ARG A 82 13.03 2.45 -14.60
N ILE A 83 11.83 2.31 -14.04
CA ILE A 83 11.10 1.04 -14.01
C ILE A 83 10.04 1.06 -15.11
N ARG A 84 10.19 0.17 -16.10
CA ARG A 84 9.19 0.02 -17.16
C ARG A 84 7.88 -0.50 -16.57
N ALA A 85 6.76 0.07 -17.00
CA ALA A 85 5.42 -0.45 -16.74
C ALA A 85 5.17 -1.73 -17.56
N SER A 86 5.90 -2.79 -17.23
CA SER A 86 5.82 -4.09 -17.88
C SER A 86 4.68 -4.93 -17.30
N GLY A 87 4.29 -5.99 -18.02
CA GLY A 87 3.34 -6.98 -17.49
C GLY A 87 3.80 -7.59 -16.16
N LEU A 88 5.12 -7.75 -15.97
CA LEU A 88 5.70 -8.23 -14.71
C LEU A 88 5.54 -7.21 -13.58
N THR A 89 5.85 -5.94 -13.82
CA THR A 89 5.69 -4.86 -12.82
C THR A 89 4.24 -4.76 -12.35
N LEU A 90 3.30 -4.87 -13.28
CA LEU A 90 1.86 -4.89 -12.98
C LEU A 90 1.44 -6.17 -12.25
N ALA A 91 2.02 -7.32 -12.59
CA ALA A 91 1.75 -8.56 -11.88
C ALA A 91 2.25 -8.50 -10.44
N LEU A 92 3.51 -8.09 -10.23
CA LEU A 92 4.09 -7.93 -8.90
C LEU A 92 3.27 -6.95 -8.03
N GLY A 93 2.88 -5.80 -8.59
CA GLY A 93 2.03 -4.85 -7.88
C GLY A 93 0.61 -5.37 -7.62
N GLY A 94 0.10 -6.29 -8.43
CA GLY A 94 -1.21 -6.90 -8.24
C GLY A 94 -1.22 -8.04 -7.21
N LEU A 95 -0.08 -8.71 -7.00
CA LEU A 95 0.05 -9.79 -6.02
C LEU A 95 0.10 -9.28 -4.57
N THR A 96 0.51 -8.03 -4.37
CA THR A 96 0.73 -7.47 -3.02
C THR A 96 -0.55 -7.46 -2.19
N TYR A 97 -1.70 -7.18 -2.79
CA TYR A 97 -2.98 -7.12 -2.06
C TYR A 97 -3.46 -8.48 -1.57
N PRO A 98 -3.60 -9.53 -2.42
CA PRO A 98 -3.98 -10.84 -1.93
C PRO A 98 -2.92 -11.44 -1.00
N LEU A 99 -1.63 -11.18 -1.25
CA LEU A 99 -0.57 -11.62 -0.33
C LEU A 99 -0.71 -10.98 1.05
N TYR A 100 -0.98 -9.67 1.10
CA TYR A 100 -1.20 -8.95 2.35
C TYR A 100 -2.36 -9.55 3.15
N LEU A 101 -3.47 -9.89 2.50
CA LEU A 101 -4.63 -10.49 3.18
C LEU A 101 -4.38 -11.90 3.69
N LEU A 102 -3.58 -12.71 2.98
CA LEU A 102 -3.41 -14.12 3.29
C LEU A 102 -2.25 -14.40 4.25
N HIS A 103 -1.14 -13.66 4.14
CA HIS A 103 0.13 -14.09 4.73
C HIS A 103 0.14 -14.12 6.26
N GLN A 104 -0.71 -13.37 6.94
CA GLN A 104 -0.65 -13.24 8.40
C GLN A 104 -1.28 -14.46 9.09
N ASP A 105 -2.61 -14.52 9.21
CA ASP A 105 -3.28 -15.56 10.00
C ASP A 105 -3.09 -16.95 9.39
N ILE A 106 -3.27 -17.09 8.07
CA ILE A 106 -3.08 -18.37 7.37
C ILE A 106 -1.61 -18.76 7.38
N GLY A 107 -0.71 -17.79 7.23
CA GLY A 107 0.73 -18.06 7.27
C GLY A 107 1.18 -18.61 8.62
N TYR A 108 0.73 -18.00 9.72
CA TYR A 108 1.01 -18.52 11.07
C TYR A 108 0.45 -19.93 11.27
N LEU A 109 -0.79 -20.18 10.83
CA LEU A 109 -1.39 -21.50 10.92
C LEU A 109 -0.56 -22.57 10.18
N VAL A 110 -0.18 -22.28 8.94
CA VAL A 110 0.62 -23.20 8.11
C VAL A 110 2.01 -23.43 8.72
N ILE A 111 2.71 -22.36 9.14
CA ILE A 111 4.05 -22.47 9.72
C ILE A 111 4.01 -23.25 11.03
N ASN A 112 3.05 -22.98 11.92
CA ASN A 112 2.95 -23.67 13.21
C ASN A 112 2.60 -25.15 13.03
N ALA A 113 1.77 -25.50 12.05
CA ALA A 113 1.45 -26.90 11.76
C ALA A 113 2.61 -27.65 11.09
N ALA A 114 3.36 -27.00 10.20
CA ALA A 114 4.44 -27.63 9.43
C ALA A 114 5.78 -27.67 10.19
N THR A 115 6.05 -26.71 11.07
CA THR A 115 7.35 -26.60 11.78
C THR A 115 7.72 -27.89 12.54
N PRO A 116 6.82 -28.57 13.27
CA PRO A 116 7.14 -29.83 13.95
C PRO A 116 7.49 -30.99 13.00
N LEU A 117 7.05 -30.93 11.74
CA LEU A 117 7.18 -32.01 10.77
C LEU A 117 8.43 -31.87 9.90
N ILE A 118 8.71 -30.66 9.41
CA ILE A 118 9.75 -30.40 8.41
C ILE A 118 10.79 -29.35 8.87
N GLY A 119 10.66 -28.85 10.09
CA GLY A 119 11.53 -27.81 10.64
C GLY A 119 11.17 -26.39 10.17
N LYS A 120 11.59 -25.40 10.96
CA LYS A 120 11.18 -23.99 10.81
C LYS A 120 11.49 -23.37 9.44
N TRP A 121 12.64 -23.70 8.85
CA TRP A 121 13.08 -23.10 7.59
C TRP A 121 12.27 -23.61 6.40
N PHE A 122 12.08 -24.93 6.30
CA PHE A 122 11.27 -25.51 5.24
C PHE A 122 9.80 -25.13 5.39
N ALA A 123 9.28 -25.07 6.62
CA ALA A 123 7.94 -24.55 6.89
C ALA A 123 7.78 -23.09 6.43
N ALA A 124 8.74 -22.21 6.74
CA ALA A 124 8.70 -20.81 6.35
C ALA A 124 8.78 -20.63 4.82
N PHE A 125 9.74 -21.27 4.15
CA PHE A 125 9.87 -21.15 2.68
C PHE A 125 8.69 -21.81 1.95
N GLY A 126 8.22 -22.97 2.42
CA GLY A 126 7.06 -23.65 1.89
C GLY A 126 5.78 -22.81 2.04
N CYS A 127 5.58 -22.20 3.21
CA CYS A 127 4.50 -21.26 3.44
C CYS A 127 4.60 -20.04 2.52
N GLY A 128 5.79 -19.44 2.37
CA GLY A 128 6.00 -18.31 1.47
C GLY A 128 5.65 -18.64 0.02
N ALA A 129 6.13 -19.78 -0.48
CA ALA A 129 5.80 -20.26 -1.83
C ALA A 129 4.30 -20.53 -2.00
N LEU A 130 3.66 -21.16 -1.00
CA LEU A 130 2.22 -21.41 -0.98
C LEU A 130 1.42 -20.10 -1.04
N MET A 131 1.76 -19.13 -0.19
CA MET A 131 1.06 -17.84 -0.15
C MET A 131 1.23 -17.07 -1.45
N LEU A 132 2.42 -17.06 -2.05
CA LEU A 132 2.64 -16.45 -3.36
C LEU A 132 1.83 -17.13 -4.47
N PHE A 133 1.78 -18.46 -4.46
CA PHE A 133 1.01 -19.24 -5.43
C PHE A 133 -0.49 -18.96 -5.32
N VAL A 134 -1.04 -19.01 -4.09
CA VAL A 134 -2.46 -18.73 -3.84
C VAL A 134 -2.79 -17.28 -4.19
N SER A 135 -1.93 -16.33 -3.84
CA SER A 135 -2.09 -14.92 -4.19
C SER A 135 -2.09 -14.72 -5.70
N TRP A 136 -1.24 -15.44 -6.44
CA TRP A 136 -1.24 -15.43 -7.89
C TRP A 136 -2.52 -15.99 -8.49
N ALA A 137 -3.03 -17.09 -7.95
CA ALA A 137 -4.28 -17.68 -8.39
C ALA A 137 -5.45 -16.70 -8.19
N ILE A 138 -5.57 -16.08 -7.01
CA ILE A 138 -6.61 -15.10 -6.68
C ILE A 138 -6.49 -13.86 -7.57
N TRP A 139 -5.28 -13.31 -7.70
CA TRP A 139 -5.05 -12.15 -8.54
C TRP A 139 -5.46 -12.42 -9.99
N ARG A 140 -5.08 -13.58 -10.52
CA ARG A 140 -5.32 -13.95 -11.92
C ARG A 140 -6.79 -14.27 -12.22
N ALA A 141 -7.47 -14.95 -11.30
CA ALA A 141 -8.82 -15.48 -11.47
C ALA A 141 -9.92 -14.53 -10.97
N CYS A 142 -9.67 -13.77 -9.91
CA CYS A 142 -10.67 -12.91 -9.26
C CYS A 142 -10.38 -11.43 -9.49
N GLU A 143 -9.20 -10.96 -9.08
CA GLU A 143 -8.94 -9.51 -9.05
C GLU A 143 -8.79 -8.91 -10.43
N ARG A 144 -8.05 -9.54 -11.35
CA ARG A 144 -7.90 -9.01 -12.71
C ARG A 144 -9.24 -8.89 -13.44
N PRO A 145 -10.11 -9.92 -13.45
CA PRO A 145 -11.44 -9.80 -14.04
C PRO A 145 -12.29 -8.73 -13.35
N ALA A 146 -12.30 -8.70 -12.02
CA ALA A 146 -13.06 -7.70 -11.26
C ALA A 146 -12.59 -6.26 -11.56
N GLN A 147 -11.29 -6.01 -11.60
CA GLN A 147 -10.71 -4.71 -11.97
C GLN A 147 -11.10 -4.29 -13.38
N ARG A 148 -11.10 -5.23 -14.35
CA ARG A 148 -11.51 -4.94 -15.73
C ARG A 148 -12.99 -4.56 -15.79
N LEU A 149 -13.85 -5.31 -15.12
CA LEU A 149 -15.28 -5.00 -15.04
C LEU A 149 -15.49 -3.64 -14.39
N LEU A 150 -14.90 -3.41 -13.22
CA LEU A 150 -15.04 -2.16 -12.47
C LEU A 150 -14.62 -0.94 -13.30
N ARG A 151 -13.52 -1.04 -14.06
CA ARG A 151 -13.09 0.04 -14.98
C ARG A 151 -14.13 0.33 -16.06
N ILE A 152 -14.78 -0.68 -16.62
CA ILE A 152 -15.83 -0.50 -17.62
C ILE A 152 -17.05 0.19 -16.98
N TRP A 153 -17.47 -0.25 -15.79
CA TRP A 153 -18.59 0.34 -15.06
C TRP A 153 -18.34 1.79 -14.67
N LEU A 154 -17.17 2.08 -14.08
CA LEU A 154 -16.77 3.44 -13.71
C LEU A 154 -16.63 4.34 -14.94
N GLY A 155 -16.03 3.86 -16.03
CA GLY A 155 -15.94 4.61 -17.28
C GLY A 155 -17.31 5.04 -17.79
N ARG A 156 -18.25 4.09 -17.86
CA ARG A 156 -19.65 4.39 -18.27
C ARG A 156 -20.33 5.38 -17.33
N ALA A 157 -20.13 5.26 -16.03
CA ALA A 157 -20.73 6.16 -15.04
C ALA A 157 -20.18 7.59 -15.16
N VAL A 158 -18.86 7.72 -15.35
CA VAL A 158 -18.19 9.02 -15.56
C VAL A 158 -18.65 9.65 -16.87
N ASP A 159 -18.71 8.88 -17.96
CA ASP A 159 -19.17 9.37 -19.27
C ASP A 159 -20.63 9.85 -19.21
N ALA A 160 -21.50 9.08 -18.54
CA ALA A 160 -22.90 9.47 -18.34
C ALA A 160 -23.02 10.75 -17.50
N GLY A 161 -22.21 10.89 -16.44
CA GLY A 161 -22.15 12.08 -15.61
C GLY A 161 -21.69 13.31 -16.40
N LEU A 162 -20.59 13.20 -17.14
CA LEU A 162 -20.06 14.27 -17.98
C LEU A 162 -21.05 14.69 -19.09
N ALA A 163 -21.73 13.72 -19.71
CA ALA A 163 -22.77 14.00 -20.70
C ALA A 163 -24.00 14.71 -20.11
N ARG A 164 -24.32 14.46 -18.84
CA ARG A 164 -25.36 15.19 -18.10
C ARG A 164 -24.92 16.62 -17.78
N PHE A 165 -23.69 16.81 -17.31
CA PHE A 165 -23.15 18.15 -17.04
C PHE A 165 -23.07 19.02 -18.30
N ARG A 166 -22.59 18.47 -19.43
CA ARG A 166 -22.53 19.20 -20.71
C ARG A 166 -23.91 19.65 -21.21
N ARG A 167 -24.95 18.82 -21.05
CA ARG A 167 -26.32 19.17 -21.43
C ARG A 167 -26.91 20.28 -20.56
N VAL A 168 -26.64 20.28 -19.25
CA VAL A 168 -27.06 21.36 -18.35
C VAL A 168 -26.37 22.68 -18.70
N SER A 169 -25.06 22.67 -19.00
CA SER A 169 -24.35 23.88 -19.41
C SER A 169 -24.81 24.43 -20.76
N ALA A 170 -25.21 23.57 -21.71
CA ALA A 170 -25.72 24.00 -23.02
C ALA A 170 -27.15 24.61 -22.94
N GLY A 171 -27.99 24.15 -22.01
CA GLY A 171 -29.33 24.72 -21.79
C GLY A 171 -29.34 26.02 -20.97
N ALA A 172 -28.20 26.41 -20.40
CA ALA A 172 -28.05 27.64 -19.62
C ALA A 172 -27.51 28.84 -20.43
N GLN A 173 -27.22 28.67 -21.72
CA GLN A 173 -26.96 29.79 -22.62
C GLN A 173 -28.31 30.40 -23.04
N PRO A 174 -28.61 31.66 -22.70
CA PRO A 174 -29.87 32.29 -23.08
C PRO A 174 -29.92 32.45 -24.60
N ALA A 175 -31.07 32.09 -25.20
CA ALA A 175 -31.36 32.39 -26.59
C ALA A 175 -31.42 33.93 -26.73
N GLU A 176 -30.52 34.46 -27.56
CA GLU A 176 -30.56 35.86 -28.01
C GLU A 176 -31.83 36.14 -28.84
#